data_AF-A0A9P8ARM8-F1
#
_entry.id   AF-A0A9P8ARM8-F1
#
_cell.length_a   1.000
_cell.length_b   1.000
_cell.length_c   1.000
_cell.angle_alpha   90.00
_cell.angle_beta   90.00
_cell.angle_gamma   90.00
#
_symmetry.space_group_name_H-M   'P 1'
#
loop_
_entity.id
_entity.type
_entity.pdbx_description
1 polymer ?
#
loop_
_entity_poly.entity_id
_entity_poly.type
_entity_poly.pdbx_seq_one_letter_code
_entity_poly.pdbx_strand_id
1 'polypeptide(L)'
;LLFAIYSVLSKAANPDTYLLLKVIQSYFELDIYALINIHIKKSIKEERQKLEVLNVRLKTYSQATDHKGFKTSIMHAQQYLFDDIIAKGVTKNYNTKVNESRHDPLKEAYQTQTNFKNITEQIQFLIKLIK
;
A
#
# COMPACT_ATOMS: atom_id res chain seq x y z
N LEU A 1 -13.33 3.95 15.26
CA LEU A 1 -12.37 4.70 16.11
C LEU A 1 -12.19 6.15 15.66
N LEU A 2 -11.73 6.41 14.42
CA LEU A 2 -11.50 7.78 13.90
C LEU A 2 -12.72 8.70 14.06
N PHE A 3 -13.91 8.19 13.76
CA PHE A 3 -15.18 8.95 13.85
C PHE A 3 -15.57 9.32 15.29
N ALA A 4 -15.25 8.46 16.26
CA ALA A 4 -15.53 8.69 17.67
C ALA A 4 -14.57 9.71 18.31
N ILE A 5 -13.36 9.83 17.76
CA ILE A 5 -12.32 10.74 18.24
C ILE A 5 -12.50 12.15 17.64
N TYR A 6 -13.14 12.27 16.48
CA TYR A 6 -13.31 13.55 15.77
C TYR A 6 -14.10 14.60 16.56
N SER A 7 -15.06 14.18 17.39
CA SER A 7 -15.85 15.09 18.24
C SER A 7 -15.10 15.56 19.48
N VAL A 8 -14.06 14.82 19.90
CA VAL A 8 -13.25 15.12 21.10
C VAL A 8 -12.01 15.93 20.74
N LEU A 9 -11.40 15.66 19.58
CA LEU A 9 -10.20 16.34 19.12
C LEU A 9 -10.56 17.54 18.23
N SER A 10 -10.59 18.73 18.85
CA SER A 10 -10.79 19.99 18.14
C SER A 10 -9.47 20.65 17.74
N LYS A 11 -9.51 21.43 16.65
CA LYS A 11 -8.37 22.24 16.20
C LYS A 11 -7.86 23.20 17.28
N ALA A 12 -8.75 23.69 18.13
CA ALA A 12 -8.42 24.64 19.20
C ALA A 12 -7.76 23.95 20.41
N ALA A 13 -8.22 22.75 20.77
CA ALA A 13 -7.69 22.03 21.93
C ALA A 13 -6.37 21.32 21.63
N ASN A 14 -6.26 20.66 20.46
CA ASN A 14 -5.12 19.82 20.10
C ASN A 14 -4.75 20.01 18.62
N PRO A 15 -4.07 21.10 18.25
CA PRO A 15 -3.81 21.45 16.84
C PRO A 15 -3.01 20.38 16.10
N ASP A 16 -1.96 19.84 16.72
CA ASP A 16 -1.09 18.82 16.09
C ASP A 16 -1.84 17.51 15.87
N THR A 17 -2.62 17.07 16.86
CA THR A 17 -3.41 15.84 16.76
C THR A 17 -4.54 15.99 15.75
N TYR A 18 -5.13 17.19 15.64
CA TYR A 18 -6.11 17.51 14.61
C TYR A 18 -5.49 17.44 13.20
N LEU A 19 -4.26 17.93 13.01
CA LEU A 19 -3.53 17.79 11.75
C LEU A 19 -3.22 16.31 11.43
N LEU A 20 -2.81 15.52 12.42
CA LEU A 20 -2.60 14.08 12.25
C LEU A 20 -3.90 13.37 11.83
N LEU A 21 -5.03 13.70 12.47
CA LEU A 21 -6.34 13.16 12.08
C LEU A 21 -6.68 13.49 10.63
N LYS A 22 -6.37 14.69 10.14
CA LYS A 22 -6.58 15.06 8.74
C LYS A 22 -5.71 14.26 7.78
N VAL A 23 -4.46 13.97 8.16
CA VAL A 23 -3.56 13.09 7.39
C VAL A 23 -4.14 11.68 7.33
N ILE A 24 -4.54 11.11 8.47
CA ILE A 24 -5.12 9.77 8.55
C ILE A 24 -6.42 9.69 7.72
N GLN A 25 -7.27 10.71 7.78
CA GLN A 25 -8.48 10.79 6.96
C GLN A 25 -8.15 10.72 5.47
N SER A 26 -7.21 11.55 4.98
CA SER A 26 -6.82 11.53 3.56
C SER A 26 -6.16 10.21 3.14
N TYR A 27 -5.44 9.56 4.05
CA TYR A 27 -4.84 8.25 3.79
C TYR A 27 -5.92 7.20 3.57
N PHE A 28 -6.93 7.14 4.45
CA PHE A 28 -8.07 6.22 4.26
C PHE A 28 -8.87 6.52 3.00
N GLU A 29 -9.09 7.80 2.69
CA GLU A 29 -9.72 8.16 1.41
C GLU A 29 -8.93 7.61 0.23
N LEU A 30 -7.60 7.75 0.22
CA LEU A 30 -6.75 7.22 -0.83
C LEU A 30 -6.76 5.69 -0.92
N ASP A 31 -6.73 5.02 0.24
CA ASP A 31 -6.75 3.56 0.35
C ASP A 31 -8.04 2.96 -0.22
N ILE A 32 -9.19 3.61 0.02
CA ILE A 32 -10.47 3.20 -0.59
C ILE A 32 -10.37 3.20 -2.11
N TYR A 33 -9.76 4.23 -2.71
CA TYR A 33 -9.57 4.26 -4.17
C TYR A 33 -8.57 3.20 -4.63
N ALA A 34 -7.50 2.97 -3.88
CA ALA A 34 -6.51 1.94 -4.19
C ALA A 34 -7.12 0.53 -4.19
N LEU A 35 -8.16 0.28 -3.39
CA LEU A 35 -8.82 -1.03 -3.31
C LEU A 35 -9.85 -1.29 -4.43
N ILE A 36 -10.12 -0.32 -5.31
CA ILE A 36 -11.07 -0.49 -6.41
C ILE A 36 -10.48 -1.44 -7.46
N ASN A 37 -11.23 -2.47 -7.87
CA ASN A 37 -10.74 -3.47 -8.83
C ASN A 37 -10.76 -3.00 -10.30
N ILE A 38 -11.40 -1.88 -10.61
CA ILE A 38 -11.53 -1.37 -11.98
C ILE A 38 -11.18 0.12 -11.99
N HIS A 39 -9.96 0.45 -12.42
CA HIS A 39 -9.51 1.82 -12.59
C HIS A 39 -9.79 2.28 -14.03
N ILE A 40 -10.76 3.17 -14.19
CA ILE A 40 -11.03 3.85 -15.48
C ILE A 40 -10.23 5.15 -15.50
N LYS A 41 -9.90 5.68 -16.70
CA LYS A 41 -9.16 6.95 -16.86
C LYS A 41 -9.69 8.10 -16.00
N LYS A 42 -11.01 8.19 -15.81
CA LYS A 42 -11.65 9.18 -14.93
C LYS A 42 -11.26 8.97 -13.46
N SER A 43 -11.35 7.73 -12.97
CA SER A 43 -10.96 7.34 -11.61
C SER A 43 -9.49 7.63 -11.34
N ILE A 44 -8.59 7.34 -12.29
CA ILE A 44 -7.14 7.63 -12.17
C ILE A 44 -6.87 9.12 -11.93
N LYS A 45 -7.63 10.01 -12.58
CA LYS A 45 -7.49 11.46 -12.36
C LYS A 45 -7.93 11.85 -10.94
N GLU A 46 -9.06 11.33 -10.48
CA GLU A 46 -9.59 11.58 -9.13
C GLU A 46 -8.64 11.00 -8.05
N GLU A 47 -8.11 9.81 -8.28
CA GLU A 47 -7.09 9.13 -7.49
C GLU A 47 -5.82 9.97 -7.31
N ARG A 48 -5.26 10.49 -8.40
CA ARG A 48 -4.08 11.38 -8.34
C ARG A 48 -4.38 12.67 -7.60
N GLN A 49 -5.59 13.19 -7.72
CA GLN A 49 -6.01 14.36 -6.93
C GLN A 49 -6.05 14.03 -5.43
N LYS A 50 -6.52 12.85 -5.04
CA LYS A 50 -6.52 12.39 -3.64
C LYS A 50 -5.11 12.19 -3.09
N LEU A 51 -4.19 11.67 -3.90
CA LEU A 51 -2.77 11.56 -3.54
C LEU A 51 -2.18 12.93 -3.26
N GLU A 52 -2.51 13.94 -4.08
CA GLU A 52 -2.02 15.30 -3.88
C GLU A 52 -2.59 15.94 -2.60
N VAL A 53 -3.88 15.72 -2.31
CA VAL A 53 -4.49 16.16 -1.05
C VAL A 53 -3.75 15.57 0.15
N LEU A 54 -3.39 14.29 0.10
CA LEU A 54 -2.61 13.66 1.16
C LEU A 54 -1.19 14.26 1.27
N ASN A 55 -0.49 14.47 0.14
CA ASN A 55 0.84 15.08 0.12
C ASN A 55 0.84 16.47 0.78
N VAL A 56 -0.15 17.29 0.45
CA VAL A 56 -0.33 18.62 1.06
C VAL A 56 -0.54 18.49 2.56
N ARG A 57 -1.44 17.61 3.02
CA ARG A 57 -1.72 17.41 4.45
C ARG A 57 -0.52 16.88 5.23
N LEU A 58 0.23 15.92 4.65
CA LEU A 58 1.48 15.40 5.23
C LEU A 58 2.54 16.49 5.34
N LYS A 59 2.67 17.34 4.32
CA LYS A 59 3.59 18.49 4.36
C LYS A 59 3.18 19.47 5.46
N THR A 60 1.90 19.82 5.58
CA THR A 60 1.41 20.68 6.65
C THR A 60 1.68 20.09 8.03
N TYR A 61 1.38 18.81 8.25
CA TYR A 61 1.63 18.13 9.51
C TYR A 61 3.14 18.08 9.85
N SER A 62 3.99 17.73 8.89
CA SER A 62 5.45 17.67 9.08
C SER A 62 6.11 19.04 9.22
N GLN A 63 5.45 20.13 8.83
CA GLN A 63 5.92 21.49 9.08
C GLN A 63 5.49 21.99 10.45
N ALA A 64 4.29 21.60 10.89
CA ALA A 64 3.77 21.92 12.21
C ALA A 64 4.41 21.09 13.34
N THR A 65 4.86 19.88 13.02
CA THR A 65 5.48 18.95 13.97
C THR A 65 6.92 18.65 13.55
N ASP A 66 7.85 18.44 14.49
CA ASP A 66 9.24 18.09 14.16
C ASP A 66 9.42 16.64 13.62
N HIS A 67 8.31 16.01 13.20
CA HIS A 67 8.27 14.63 12.73
C HIS A 67 8.52 14.50 11.22
N LYS A 68 9.71 14.92 10.77
CA LYS A 68 10.12 14.84 9.34
C LYS A 68 10.11 13.41 8.78
N GLY A 69 10.40 12.40 9.60
CA GLY A 69 10.45 10.98 9.17
C GLY A 69 9.10 10.39 8.76
N PHE A 70 8.00 10.91 9.29
CA PHE A 70 6.65 10.43 9.00
C PHE A 70 6.23 10.77 7.57
N LYS A 71 6.60 11.97 7.10
CA LYS A 71 6.36 12.40 5.72
C LYS A 71 7.11 11.50 4.71
N THR A 72 8.39 11.25 4.95
CA THR A 72 9.26 10.51 4.03
C THR A 72 8.75 9.08 3.81
N SER A 73 8.42 8.37 4.90
CA SER A 73 7.94 6.98 4.81
C SER A 73 6.60 6.84 4.09
N ILE A 74 5.61 7.68 4.42
CA ILE A 74 4.28 7.60 3.81
C ILE A 74 4.30 8.06 2.35
N MET A 75 5.01 9.16 2.04
CA MET A 75 5.12 9.63 0.66
C MET A 75 5.82 8.61 -0.24
N HIS A 76 6.90 7.97 0.22
CA HIS A 76 7.58 6.95 -0.57
C HIS A 76 6.67 5.76 -0.88
N ALA A 77 5.85 5.33 0.08
CA ALA A 77 4.93 4.22 -0.13
C ALA A 77 3.83 4.55 -1.17
N GLN A 78 3.36 5.80 -1.22
CA GLN A 78 2.18 6.15 -2.00
C GLN A 78 2.46 6.91 -3.30
N GLN A 79 3.67 7.44 -3.49
CA GLN A 79 4.06 8.17 -4.70
C GLN A 79 3.89 7.32 -5.97
N TYR A 80 4.22 6.02 -5.90
CA TYR A 80 4.16 5.12 -7.04
C TYR A 80 2.87 4.31 -7.13
N LEU A 81 1.95 4.48 -6.17
CA LEU A 81 0.74 3.65 -6.03
C LEU A 81 -0.05 3.56 -7.35
N PHE A 82 -0.38 4.70 -7.96
CA PHE A 82 -1.20 4.70 -9.17
C PHE A 82 -0.42 4.36 -10.44
N ASP A 83 0.89 4.64 -10.49
CA ASP A 83 1.72 4.21 -11.61
C ASP A 83 1.84 2.69 -11.63
N ASP A 84 2.00 2.10 -10.45
CA ASP A 84 1.99 0.66 -10.24
C ASP A 84 0.63 0.02 -10.56
N ILE A 85 -0.48 0.64 -10.18
CA ILE A 85 -1.84 0.21 -10.57
C ILE A 85 -1.97 0.20 -12.10
N ILE A 86 -1.49 1.25 -12.77
CA ILE A 86 -1.55 1.30 -14.24
C ILE A 86 -0.68 0.19 -14.87
N ALA A 87 0.51 -0.05 -14.31
CA ALA A 87 1.45 -1.04 -14.86
C ALA A 87 1.07 -2.49 -14.55
N LYS A 88 0.54 -2.77 -13.35
CA LYS A 88 0.31 -4.11 -12.79
C LYS A 88 -1.18 -4.48 -12.71
N GLY A 89 -2.07 -3.53 -12.97
CA GLY A 89 -3.51 -3.67 -12.83
C GLY A 89 -4.00 -3.32 -11.42
N VAL A 90 -4.62 -4.27 -10.72
CA VAL A 90 -5.22 -4.00 -9.41
C VAL A 90 -4.21 -4.14 -8.28
N THR A 91 -4.47 -3.46 -7.17
CA THR A 91 -3.66 -3.61 -5.95
C THR A 91 -3.69 -5.02 -5.36
N LYS A 92 -4.70 -5.84 -5.68
CA LYS A 92 -4.69 -7.29 -5.38
C LYS A 92 -3.55 -8.04 -6.07
N ASN A 93 -3.07 -7.51 -7.20
CA ASN A 93 -1.91 -8.04 -7.90
C ASN A 93 -0.60 -7.49 -7.32
N TYR A 94 -0.64 -6.61 -6.31
CA TYR A 94 0.50 -6.41 -5.44
C TYR A 94 0.77 -7.71 -4.73
N ASN A 95 1.66 -8.50 -5.32
CA ASN A 95 2.37 -9.43 -4.49
C ASN A 95 3.26 -8.58 -3.57
N THR A 96 3.32 -8.97 -2.30
CA THR A 96 4.40 -8.56 -1.40
C THR A 96 5.69 -9.28 -1.79
N LYS A 97 5.99 -9.48 -3.08
CA LYS A 97 7.37 -9.80 -3.47
C LYS A 97 8.10 -8.48 -3.43
N VAL A 98 8.55 -8.18 -2.21
CA VAL A 98 9.69 -7.32 -1.97
C VAL A 98 10.71 -7.69 -3.06
N ASN A 99 10.95 -6.79 -4.01
CA ASN A 99 12.01 -6.90 -5.03
C ASN A 99 11.76 -7.59 -6.40
N GLU A 100 10.66 -7.34 -7.11
CA GLU A 100 10.56 -7.83 -8.50
C GLU A 100 11.55 -7.21 -9.51
N SER A 101 12.33 -6.19 -9.15
CA SER A 101 13.39 -5.62 -10.01
C SER A 101 14.80 -5.68 -9.42
N ARG A 102 14.99 -6.09 -8.16
CA ARG A 102 16.32 -6.06 -7.51
C ARG A 102 16.83 -7.42 -7.05
N HIS A 103 16.01 -8.47 -7.16
CA HIS A 103 16.34 -9.80 -6.70
C HIS A 103 15.97 -10.84 -7.76
N ASP A 104 16.30 -10.56 -9.02
CA ASP A 104 16.15 -11.51 -10.13
C ASP A 104 16.72 -12.90 -9.80
N PRO A 105 17.90 -13.03 -9.13
CA PRO A 105 18.42 -14.35 -8.76
C PRO A 105 17.51 -15.13 -7.81
N LEU A 106 16.80 -14.47 -6.89
CA LEU A 106 15.85 -15.13 -5.99
C LEU A 106 14.54 -15.50 -6.71
N LYS A 107 14.11 -14.69 -7.67
CA LYS A 107 12.96 -15.02 -8.52
C LYS A 107 13.28 -16.23 -9.40
N GLU A 108 14.46 -16.26 -10.02
CA GLU A 108 14.96 -17.40 -10.78
C GLU A 108 15.11 -18.63 -9.91
N ALA A 109 15.73 -18.52 -8.72
CA ALA A 109 15.84 -19.64 -7.79
C ALA A 109 14.46 -20.14 -7.34
N TYR A 110 13.51 -19.27 -7.03
CA TYR A 110 12.14 -19.68 -6.70
C TYR A 110 11.47 -20.43 -7.85
N GLN A 111 11.67 -19.98 -9.09
CA GLN A 111 11.07 -20.59 -10.28
C GLN A 111 11.75 -21.89 -10.72
N THR A 112 13.06 -22.02 -10.53
CA THR A 112 13.86 -23.12 -11.06
C THR A 112 14.29 -24.14 -10.00
N GLN A 113 14.28 -23.76 -8.73
CA GLN A 113 14.82 -24.57 -7.62
C GLN A 113 13.79 -24.88 -6.53
N THR A 114 12.51 -24.54 -6.72
CA THR A 114 11.44 -24.96 -5.81
C THR A 114 10.38 -25.77 -6.53
N ASN A 115 9.70 -26.64 -5.78
CA ASN A 115 8.55 -27.41 -6.27
C ASN A 115 7.22 -26.65 -6.11
N PHE A 116 7.26 -25.35 -5.81
CA PHE A 116 6.10 -24.52 -5.48
C PHE A 116 5.19 -25.09 -4.38
N LYS A 117 5.72 -25.94 -3.49
CA LYS A 117 4.95 -26.70 -2.50
C LYS A 117 3.86 -27.58 -3.15
N ASN A 118 4.09 -28.10 -4.35
CA ASN A 118 3.22 -29.09 -4.99
C ASN A 118 3.40 -30.47 -4.33
N ILE A 119 2.90 -30.57 -3.10
CA ILE A 119 3.08 -31.72 -2.20
C ILE A 119 2.25 -32.92 -2.66
N THR A 120 1.09 -32.67 -3.29
CA THR A 120 0.14 -33.70 -3.72
C THR A 120 0.76 -34.69 -4.69
N GLU A 121 1.44 -34.21 -5.72
CA GLU A 121 2.09 -35.06 -6.73
C GLU A 121 3.26 -35.86 -6.13
N GLN A 122 3.99 -35.27 -5.19
CA GLN A 122 5.11 -35.93 -4.52
C GLN A 122 4.66 -37.08 -3.61
N ILE A 123 3.57 -36.87 -2.86
CA ILE A 123 2.97 -37.93 -2.03
C ILE A 123 2.46 -39.06 -2.93
N GLN A 124 1.78 -38.74 -4.03
CA GLN A 124 1.31 -39.76 -4.98
C GLN A 124 2.47 -40.56 -5.62
N PHE A 125 3.57 -39.89 -5.96
CA PHE A 125 4.78 -40.54 -6.46
C PHE A 125 5.42 -41.46 -5.41
N LEU A 126 5.58 -40.99 -4.18
CA LEU A 126 6.11 -41.78 -3.06
C LEU A 126 5.25 -43.02 -2.77
N ILE A 127 3.92 -42.88 -2.74
CA ILE A 127 3.01 -44.01 -2.53
C ILE A 127 3.16 -45.07 -3.62
N LYS A 128 3.46 -44.68 -4.87
CA LYS A 128 3.71 -45.62 -5.97
C LYS A 128 5.08 -46.31 -5.88
N LEU A 129 6.05 -45.72 -5.21
CA LEU A 129 7.40 -46.27 -5.03
C LEU A 129 7.50 -47.27 -3.89
N ILE A 130 6.56 -47.23 -2.94
CA ILE A 130 6.54 -48.07 -1.73
C ILE A 130 5.58 -49.26 -1.89
N LYS A 131 4.87 -49.37 -3.01
CA LYS A 131 4.03 -50.52 -3.39
C LYS A 131 4.72 -51.33 -4.48
#